data_AF-A0A381QZY1-F1
#
_entry.id   AF-A0A381QZY1-F1
#
_cell.length_a   1.000
_cell.length_b   1.000
_cell.length_c   1.000
_cell.angle_alpha   90.00
_cell.angle_beta   90.00
_cell.angle_gamma   90.00
#
_symmetry.space_group_name_H-M   'P 1'
#
loop_
_entity.id
_entity.type
_entity.pdbx_description
1 polymer ?
#
loop_
_entity_poly.entity_id
_entity_poly.type
_entity_poly.pdbx_seq_one_letter_code
_entity_poly.pdbx_strand_id
1 'polypeptide(L)'
;MEQKRKEISDVKKQIFDLQAKGKNLSKQDIMSFADLESGRTLWAKNFELLGKMTPDDMALTGLKFNKRNKKLYIEGISVVYKDEEEYEVVHNYINRMKRNSLFSKKFPKIKFRQGSLKKVRGQEIVHFEVEAALKPSPKKKRNKKS
;
A
#
# COMPACT_ATOMS: atom_id res chain seq x y z
N MET A 1 -23.35 -10.57 34.07
CA MET A 1 -21.88 -10.46 33.85
C MET A 1 -21.33 -11.53 32.90
N GLU A 2 -22.04 -12.65 32.69
CA GLU A 2 -21.60 -13.77 31.86
C GLU A 2 -21.87 -13.58 30.35
N GLN A 3 -23.01 -12.96 30.01
CA GLN A 3 -23.41 -12.66 28.62
C GLN A 3 -22.43 -11.72 27.90
N LYS A 4 -22.01 -10.63 28.58
CA LYS A 4 -20.99 -9.70 28.07
C LYS A 4 -19.62 -10.35 27.86
N ARG A 5 -19.26 -11.35 28.68
CA ARG A 5 -17.98 -12.08 28.54
C ARG A 5 -18.00 -13.04 27.37
N LYS A 6 -19.15 -13.66 27.09
CA LYS A 6 -19.37 -14.54 25.94
C LYS A 6 -19.38 -13.77 24.62
N GLU A 7 -20.06 -12.62 24.57
CA GLU A 7 -20.07 -11.71 23.42
C GLU A 7 -18.67 -11.15 23.10
N ILE A 8 -17.90 -10.75 24.11
CA ILE A 8 -16.52 -10.29 23.93
C ILE A 8 -15.61 -11.41 23.41
N SER A 9 -15.87 -12.66 23.80
CA SER A 9 -15.12 -13.83 23.33
C SER A 9 -15.42 -14.16 21.87
N ASP A 10 -16.70 -14.12 21.46
CA ASP A 10 -17.10 -14.39 20.07
C ASP A 10 -16.65 -13.29 19.12
N VAL A 11 -16.68 -12.02 19.54
CA VAL A 11 -16.15 -10.89 18.76
C VAL A 11 -14.63 -11.00 18.59
N LYS A 12 -13.89 -11.43 19.62
CA LYS A 12 -12.43 -11.64 19.52
C LYS A 12 -12.07 -12.80 18.60
N LYS A 13 -12.87 -13.87 18.59
CA LYS A 13 -12.66 -15.03 17.70
C LYS A 13 -12.94 -14.68 16.23
N GLN A 14 -13.99 -13.91 15.98
CA GLN A 14 -14.30 -13.41 14.63
C GLN A 14 -13.24 -12.40 14.12
N ILE A 15 -12.68 -11.56 14.98
CA ILE A 15 -11.57 -10.65 14.64
C ILE A 15 -10.29 -11.43 14.32
N PHE A 16 -10.00 -12.49 15.08
CA PHE A 16 -8.83 -13.35 14.86
C PHE A 16 -8.93 -14.11 13.52
N ASP A 17 -10.10 -14.65 13.18
CA ASP A 17 -10.35 -15.34 11.91
C ASP A 17 -10.32 -14.39 10.69
N LEU A 18 -10.67 -13.11 10.89
CA LEU A 18 -10.59 -12.06 9.87
C LEU A 18 -9.16 -11.52 9.70
N GLN A 19 -8.36 -11.43 10.77
CA GLN A 19 -6.95 -10.99 10.74
C GLN A 19 -6.00 -12.07 10.20
N ALA A 20 -6.30 -13.35 10.44
CA ALA A 20 -5.49 -14.47 9.94
C ALA A 20 -5.65 -14.70 8.42
N LYS A 21 -6.70 -14.17 7.77
CA LYS A 21 -6.99 -14.42 6.35
C LYS A 21 -6.63 -13.30 5.37
N GLY A 22 -6.22 -12.10 5.80
CA GLY A 22 -5.75 -11.11 4.82
C GLY A 22 -5.35 -9.75 5.36
N LYS A 23 -4.09 -9.37 5.09
CA LYS A 23 -3.53 -8.01 5.02
C LYS A 23 -4.61 -6.93 4.81
N ASN A 24 -4.92 -6.17 5.86
CA ASN A 24 -6.10 -5.31 5.93
C ASN A 24 -6.02 -4.08 5.00
N LEU A 25 -6.67 -4.19 3.84
CA LEU A 25 -7.15 -3.08 3.03
C LEU A 25 -8.64 -2.86 3.33
N SER A 26 -9.11 -1.61 3.42
CA SER A 26 -10.52 -1.35 3.71
C SER A 26 -11.41 -1.85 2.56
N LYS A 27 -12.58 -2.41 2.90
CA LYS A 27 -13.52 -3.02 1.94
C LYS A 27 -14.02 -2.01 0.87
N GLN A 28 -14.12 -0.73 1.24
CA GLN A 28 -14.51 0.36 0.33
C GLN A 28 -13.40 0.71 -0.66
N ASP A 29 -12.13 0.59 -0.25
CA ASP A 29 -11.00 0.75 -1.15
C ASP A 29 -11.00 -0.39 -2.17
N ILE A 30 -11.09 -1.66 -1.73
CA ILE A 30 -11.14 -2.84 -2.61
C ILE A 30 -12.23 -2.71 -3.69
N MET A 31 -13.41 -2.20 -3.33
CA MET A 31 -14.56 -2.02 -4.24
C MET A 31 -14.35 -0.86 -5.21
N SER A 32 -13.94 0.32 -4.72
CA SER A 32 -13.61 1.48 -5.57
C SER A 32 -12.44 1.19 -6.54
N PHE A 33 -11.60 0.19 -6.20
CA PHE A 33 -10.49 -0.31 -7.01
C PHE A 33 -10.88 -1.34 -8.09
N ALA A 34 -12.00 -2.04 -7.95
CA ALA A 34 -12.43 -3.06 -8.91
C ALA A 34 -13.06 -2.46 -10.18
N ASP A 35 -13.66 -1.27 -10.08
CA ASP A 35 -14.38 -0.58 -11.17
C ASP A 35 -13.45 0.20 -12.12
N LEU A 36 -12.17 -0.19 -12.16
CA LEU A 36 -11.12 0.57 -12.82
C LEU A 36 -10.70 0.06 -14.20
N GLU A 37 -10.88 -1.23 -14.51
CA GLU A 37 -10.88 -1.83 -15.84
C GLU A 37 -10.88 -3.37 -15.70
N SER A 38 -11.23 -4.06 -16.79
CA SER A 38 -11.29 -5.50 -17.03
C SER A 38 -10.11 -6.36 -16.51
N GLY A 39 -9.92 -6.45 -15.19
CA GLY A 39 -8.93 -7.35 -14.61
C GLY A 39 -8.71 -7.18 -13.11
N ARG A 40 -9.63 -7.68 -12.28
CA ARG A 40 -9.40 -7.92 -10.83
C ARG A 40 -8.07 -8.66 -10.56
N THR A 41 -7.64 -9.49 -11.51
CA THR A 41 -6.40 -10.29 -11.48
C THR A 41 -5.10 -9.48 -11.56
N LEU A 42 -5.10 -8.25 -12.11
CA LEU A 42 -3.86 -7.48 -12.28
C LEU A 42 -3.48 -6.67 -11.03
N TRP A 43 -4.47 -6.23 -10.25
CA TRP A 43 -4.26 -5.45 -9.02
C TRP A 43 -3.94 -6.31 -7.81
N ALA A 44 -4.58 -7.48 -7.68
CA ALA A 44 -4.21 -8.46 -6.66
C ALA A 44 -2.71 -8.79 -6.70
N LYS A 45 -2.15 -8.97 -7.91
CA LYS A 45 -0.71 -9.18 -8.11
C LYS A 45 0.15 -7.99 -7.69
N ASN A 46 -0.31 -6.75 -7.93
CA ASN A 46 0.42 -5.57 -7.48
C ASN A 46 0.40 -5.45 -5.94
N PHE A 47 -0.72 -5.78 -5.29
CA PHE A 47 -0.83 -5.77 -3.83
C PHE A 47 -0.03 -6.89 -3.17
N GLU A 48 0.00 -8.07 -3.78
CA GLU A 48 0.87 -9.16 -3.37
C GLU A 48 2.34 -8.72 -3.43
N LEU A 49 2.76 -8.08 -4.52
CA LEU A 49 4.11 -7.55 -4.66
C LEU A 49 4.42 -6.51 -3.58
N LEU A 50 3.53 -5.53 -3.37
CA LEU A 50 3.69 -4.52 -2.32
C LEU A 50 3.86 -5.19 -0.96
N GLY A 51 2.93 -6.07 -0.58
CA GLY A 51 2.98 -6.77 0.69
C GLY A 51 4.12 -7.80 0.83
N LYS A 52 4.80 -8.20 -0.25
CA LYS A 52 6.06 -8.98 -0.18
C LYS A 52 7.28 -8.08 0.01
N MET A 53 7.18 -6.81 -0.40
CA MET A 53 8.26 -5.83 -0.26
C MET A 53 8.17 -5.03 1.05
N THR A 54 6.97 -4.92 1.63
CA THR A 54 6.73 -4.28 2.92
C THR A 54 7.47 -5.08 4.01
N PRO A 55 8.38 -4.44 4.77
CA PRO A 55 9.07 -5.09 5.87
C PRO A 55 8.14 -5.29 7.08
N ASP A 56 8.53 -6.14 8.03
CA ASP A 56 7.69 -6.57 9.15
C ASP A 56 7.34 -5.44 10.14
N ASP A 57 8.17 -4.41 10.20
CA ASP A 57 8.05 -3.21 11.03
C ASP A 57 7.28 -2.07 10.34
N MET A 58 6.68 -2.34 9.17
CA MET A 58 5.90 -1.41 8.38
C MET A 58 4.52 -1.96 8.05
N ALA A 59 3.50 -1.11 8.09
CA ALA A 59 2.16 -1.44 7.65
C ALA A 59 1.69 -0.46 6.57
N LEU A 60 1.14 -0.99 5.48
CA LEU A 60 0.43 -0.16 4.49
C LEU A 60 -0.99 0.12 5.01
N THR A 61 -1.35 1.39 5.11
CA THR A 61 -2.62 1.84 5.68
C THR A 61 -3.60 2.34 4.63
N GLY A 62 -3.11 2.65 3.43
CA GLY A 62 -3.94 3.17 2.35
C GLY A 62 -3.31 2.94 0.98
N LEU A 63 -4.17 2.71 -0.01
CA LEU A 63 -3.79 2.70 -1.41
C LEU A 63 -4.80 3.57 -2.14
N LYS A 64 -4.35 4.44 -3.04
CA LYS A 64 -5.24 5.27 -3.86
C LYS A 64 -4.69 5.43 -5.26
N PHE A 65 -5.44 4.98 -6.27
CA PHE A 65 -5.05 5.23 -7.67
C PHE A 65 -5.85 6.39 -8.26
N ASN A 66 -5.16 7.41 -8.73
CA ASN A 66 -5.78 8.52 -9.43
C ASN A 66 -5.75 8.24 -10.94
N LYS A 67 -6.93 7.99 -11.52
CA LYS A 67 -7.08 7.69 -12.96
C LYS A 67 -6.61 8.83 -13.87
N ARG A 68 -6.77 10.08 -13.43
CA ARG A 68 -6.52 11.28 -14.24
C ARG A 68 -5.02 11.50 -14.43
N ASN A 69 -4.25 11.39 -13.35
CA ASN A 69 -2.79 11.57 -13.40
C ASN A 69 -2.02 10.23 -13.51
N LYS A 70 -2.73 9.10 -13.50
CA LYS A 70 -2.19 7.73 -13.59
C LYS A 70 -1.16 7.42 -12.50
N LYS A 71 -1.39 7.90 -11.28
CA LYS A 71 -0.51 7.68 -10.12
C LYS A 71 -1.19 6.82 -9.05
N LEU A 72 -0.42 5.90 -8.49
CA LEU A 72 -0.75 5.16 -7.29
C LEU A 72 -0.10 5.86 -6.09
N TYR A 73 -0.90 6.18 -5.09
CA TYR A 73 -0.48 6.68 -3.79
C TYR A 73 -0.54 5.53 -2.79
N ILE A 74 0.53 5.35 -2.04
CA ILE A 74 0.70 4.27 -1.07
C ILE A 74 0.97 4.93 0.27
N GLU A 75 0.03 4.81 1.19
CA GLU A 75 0.14 5.31 2.55
C GLU A 75 0.55 4.18 3.49
N GLY A 76 1.39 4.50 4.46
CA GLY A 76 1.81 3.53 5.46
C GLY A 76 2.32 4.16 6.74
N ILE A 77 2.51 3.30 7.73
CA ILE A 77 3.14 3.61 8.99
C ILE A 77 4.36 2.70 9.19
N SER A 78 5.40 3.23 9.82
CA SER A 78 6.62 2.50 10.17
C SER A 78 7.04 2.86 11.58
N VAL A 79 7.74 1.95 12.26
CA VAL A 79 8.42 2.25 13.52
C VAL A 79 9.62 3.17 13.25
N VAL A 80 9.91 4.08 14.18
CA VAL A 80 11.17 4.86 14.19
C VAL A 80 12.20 4.12 15.03
N TYR A 81 13.37 3.85 14.44
CA TYR A 81 14.52 3.32 15.17
C TYR A 81 15.34 4.49 15.73
N LYS A 82 15.77 4.38 17.00
CA LYS A 82 16.42 5.46 17.74
C LYS A 82 17.77 5.93 17.16
N ASP A 83 18.37 5.11 16.29
CA ASP A 83 19.72 5.31 15.75
C ASP A 83 19.73 5.46 14.21
N GLU A 84 18.55 5.58 13.57
CA GLU A 84 18.41 5.76 12.12
C GLU A 84 17.83 7.14 11.78
N GLU A 85 18.09 7.63 10.55
CA GLU A 85 17.40 8.82 10.07
C GLU A 85 15.88 8.57 10.04
N GLU A 86 15.09 9.59 10.38
CA GLU A 86 13.63 9.51 10.60
C GLU A 86 12.85 8.86 9.44
N TYR A 87 13.38 8.83 8.22
CA TYR A 87 12.74 8.27 7.03
C TYR A 87 13.54 7.16 6.35
N GLU A 88 14.61 6.65 6.96
CA GLU A 88 15.50 5.66 6.35
C GLU A 88 14.76 4.38 5.96
N VAL A 89 13.93 3.84 6.86
CA VAL A 89 13.10 2.65 6.59
C VAL A 89 12.17 2.88 5.39
N VAL A 90 11.62 4.09 5.25
CA VAL A 90 10.75 4.46 4.11
C VAL A 90 11.55 4.55 2.81
N HIS A 91 12.75 5.14 2.85
CA HIS A 91 13.65 5.20 1.70
C HIS A 91 14.10 3.81 1.25
N ASN A 92 14.41 2.92 2.19
CA ASN A 92 14.73 1.53 1.94
C ASN A 92 13.56 0.79 1.29
N TYR A 93 12.33 1.02 1.76
CA TYR A 93 11.14 0.47 1.12
C TYR A 93 10.94 0.98 -0.31
N ILE A 94 11.13 2.29 -0.56
CA ILE A 94 11.08 2.86 -1.93
C ILE A 94 12.14 2.21 -2.83
N ASN A 95 13.36 2.01 -2.32
CA ASN A 95 14.43 1.37 -3.07
C ASN A 95 14.11 -0.09 -3.39
N ARG A 96 13.49 -0.84 -2.46
CA ARG A 96 12.99 -2.20 -2.73
C ARG A 96 11.96 -2.20 -3.87
N MET A 97 11.01 -1.27 -3.85
CA MET A 97 10.01 -1.14 -4.93
C MET A 97 10.65 -0.83 -6.29
N LYS A 98 11.69 0.01 -6.33
CA LYS A 98 12.43 0.33 -7.57
C LYS A 98 13.22 -0.87 -8.11
N ARG A 99 13.84 -1.65 -7.21
CA ARG A 99 14.64 -2.85 -7.56
C ARG A 99 13.77 -4.03 -8.02
N ASN A 100 12.50 -4.09 -7.60
CA ASN A 100 11.58 -5.13 -8.04
C ASN A 100 11.15 -4.91 -9.50
N SER A 101 11.66 -5.72 -10.43
CA SER A 101 11.42 -5.57 -11.87
C SER A 101 9.96 -5.69 -12.29
N LEU A 102 9.16 -6.50 -11.57
CA LEU A 102 7.73 -6.67 -11.85
C LEU A 102 6.95 -5.40 -11.50
N PHE A 103 7.32 -4.76 -10.40
CA PHE A 103 6.68 -3.53 -9.95
C PHE A 103 7.19 -2.31 -10.72
N SER A 104 8.51 -2.12 -10.83
CA SER A 104 9.12 -0.94 -11.46
C SER A 104 8.89 -0.87 -12.98
N LYS A 105 8.71 -2.00 -13.66
CA LYS A 105 8.30 -2.01 -15.08
C LYS A 105 6.92 -1.37 -15.29
N LYS A 106 6.00 -1.56 -14.34
CA LYS A 106 4.67 -0.93 -14.35
C LYS A 106 4.73 0.50 -13.81
N PHE A 107 5.51 0.72 -12.76
CA PHE A 107 5.65 2.01 -12.08
C PHE A 107 7.10 2.51 -12.13
N PRO A 108 7.56 3.08 -13.27
CA PRO A 108 8.97 3.44 -13.45
C PRO A 108 9.41 4.64 -12.60
N LYS A 109 8.48 5.45 -12.10
CA LYS A 109 8.77 6.62 -11.26
C LYS A 109 8.12 6.40 -9.90
N ILE A 110 8.95 6.11 -8.90
CA ILE A 110 8.53 5.90 -7.51
C ILE A 110 9.30 6.88 -6.64
N LYS A 111 8.59 7.69 -5.85
CA LYS A 111 9.20 8.72 -5.01
C LYS A 111 8.45 8.90 -3.70
N PHE A 112 9.18 9.32 -2.68
CA PHE A 112 8.60 9.83 -1.45
C PHE A 112 7.78 11.08 -1.78
N ARG A 113 6.57 11.17 -1.22
CA ARG A 113 5.69 12.34 -1.40
C ARG A 113 5.65 13.20 -0.15
N GLN A 114 5.39 12.60 1.01
CA GLN A 114 5.31 13.29 2.28
C GLN A 114 5.42 12.30 3.45
N GLY A 115 5.77 12.82 4.63
CA GLY A 115 5.77 12.04 5.86
C GLY A 115 5.63 12.94 7.09
N SER A 116 5.26 12.33 8.20
CA SER A 116 5.06 13.00 9.48
C SER A 116 5.37 12.05 10.63
N LEU A 117 6.11 12.54 11.61
CA LEU A 117 6.29 11.84 12.89
C LEU A 117 5.03 11.97 13.75
N LYS A 118 4.62 10.86 14.35
CA LYS A 118 3.50 10.81 15.29
C LYS A 118 3.88 9.99 16.51
N LYS A 119 3.47 10.46 17.67
CA LYS A 119 3.57 9.70 18.92
C LYS A 119 2.22 9.06 19.21
N VAL A 120 2.17 7.74 19.16
CA VAL A 120 0.95 6.97 19.41
C VAL A 120 1.21 6.01 20.57
N ARG A 121 0.49 6.18 21.69
CA ARG A 121 0.61 5.33 22.88
C ARG A 121 2.04 5.20 23.41
N GLY A 122 2.84 6.27 23.29
CA GLY A 122 4.23 6.29 23.75
C GLY A 122 5.26 5.78 22.74
N GLN A 123 4.85 5.25 21.59
CA GLN A 123 5.73 4.85 20.50
C GLN A 123 5.77 5.93 19.41
N GLU A 124 6.97 6.21 18.90
CA GLU A 124 7.18 7.07 17.75
C GLU A 124 7.02 6.26 16.46
N ILE A 125 6.17 6.77 15.58
CA ILE A 125 5.91 6.19 14.27
C ILE A 125 6.07 7.26 13.20
N VAL A 126 6.46 6.80 12.02
CA VAL A 126 6.45 7.60 10.80
C VAL A 126 5.22 7.24 10.01
N HIS A 127 4.33 8.19 9.80
CA HIS A 127 3.30 8.08 8.77
C HIS A 127 3.86 8.65 7.46
N PHE A 128 3.79 7.90 6.37
CA PHE A 128 4.37 8.29 5.09
C PHE A 128 3.42 8.06 3.92
N GLU A 129 3.69 8.75 2.82
CA GLU A 129 3.05 8.54 1.54
C GLU A 129 4.09 8.44 0.42
N VAL A 130 3.96 7.41 -0.41
CA VAL A 130 4.76 7.17 -1.61
C VAL A 130 3.89 7.37 -2.84
N GLU A 131 4.44 8.05 -3.84
CA GLU A 131 3.85 8.20 -5.17
C GLU A 131 4.54 7.27 -6.18
N ALA A 132 3.77 6.44 -6.87
CA ALA A 132 4.21 5.56 -7.94
C ALA A 132 3.44 5.86 -9.24
N ALA A 133 4.11 6.43 -10.25
CA ALA A 133 3.47 6.80 -11.51
C ALA A 133 3.46 5.61 -12.48
N LEU A 134 2.29 5.30 -13.04
CA LEU A 134 2.12 4.24 -14.03
C LEU A 134 2.84 4.59 -15.34
N LYS A 135 3.47 3.60 -15.96
CA LYS A 135 4.10 3.75 -17.27
C LYS A 135 3.04 4.19 -18.30
N PRO A 136 3.26 5.29 -19.04
CA PRO A 136 2.35 5.68 -20.10
C PRO A 136 2.32 4.60 -21.19
N SER A 137 1.12 4.25 -21.66
CA SER A 137 0.96 3.36 -22.81
C SER A 137 1.62 3.98 -24.04
N PRO A 138 2.35 3.21 -24.87
CA PRO A 138 2.89 3.74 -26.12
C PRO A 138 1.74 4.30 -26.96
N LYS A 139 1.84 5.58 -27.36
CA LYS A 139 0.89 6.17 -28.31
C LYS A 139 0.96 5.34 -29.59
N LYS A 140 -0.15 4.68 -29.97
CA LYS A 140 -0.30 4.04 -31.28
C LYS A 140 -0.01 5.13 -32.31
N LYS A 141 1.10 5.04 -33.07
CA LYS A 141 1.35 5.94 -34.20
C LYS A 141 0.18 5.75 -35.16
N ARG A 142 -0.69 6.76 -35.28
CA ARG A 142 -1.66 6.82 -36.38
C ARG A 142 -0.82 7.00 -37.64
N ASN A 143 -0.62 5.94 -38.42
CA ASN A 143 -0.08 6.07 -39.76
C ASN A 143 -1.00 7.02 -40.52
N LYS A 144 -0.53 8.23 -40.82
CA LYS A 144 -1.13 9.05 -41.88
C LYS A 144 -0.83 8.29 -43.17
N LYS A 145 -1.86 7.71 -43.79
CA LYS A 145 -1.78 7.29 -45.19
C LYS A 145 -1.56 8.57 -46.00
N SER A 146 -0.47 8.59 -46.76
CA SER A 146 -0.20 9.57 -47.81
C SER A 146 -1.11 9.33 -49.00
#